data_AF-A0A1A9VXM2-F1
#
_entry.id   AF-A0A1A9VXM2-F1
#
_cell.length_a   1.000
_cell.length_b   1.000
_cell.length_c   1.000
_cell.angle_alpha   90.00
_cell.angle_beta   90.00
_cell.angle_gamma   90.00
#
_symmetry.space_group_name_H-M   'P 1'
#
loop_
_entity.id
_entity.type
_entity.pdbx_description
1 polymer ?
#
loop_
_entity_poly.entity_id
_entity_poly.type
_entity_poly.pdbx_seq_one_letter_code
_entity_poly.pdbx_strand_id
1 'polypeptide(L)'
;MLTLLSECHFWSLREDIRIKNSDYGAFRYTRNREWQNTQHDLIAESKRDYTERRNGLAVLKNSRKSTGRLKDNIKRLEELMRSHKVAHIHWNDAAQVLLLFSNGIIAHICIDSFTGDILRMVYEKYLVGKLAADIITDAFFSRSHIVLAYNTNQITVVHLQKPNIRPQGPEKISNMEPKIFHALIPGVAERKLPRNLSVNNNADMFLIWTKSSQNEVFPWRPTIRDQDRANIHVFKLKG
;
A
#
# COMPACT_ATOMS: atom_id res chain seq x y z
N MET A 1 21.05 -20.80 20.48
CA MET A 1 21.22 -20.39 19.06
C MET A 1 19.83 -20.10 18.51
N LEU A 2 19.50 -18.82 18.30
CA LEU A 2 18.18 -18.42 17.80
C LEU A 2 18.28 -18.35 16.27
N THR A 3 18.00 -19.47 15.59
CA THR A 3 17.87 -19.47 14.13
C THR A 3 16.52 -18.90 13.75
N LEU A 4 16.52 -17.70 13.16
CA LEU A 4 15.33 -17.14 12.54
C LEU A 4 15.08 -17.90 11.22
N LEU A 5 14.26 -18.94 11.28
CA LEU A 5 13.70 -19.59 10.09
C LEU A 5 12.62 -18.66 9.54
N SER A 6 13.01 -17.77 8.62
CA SER A 6 12.07 -16.91 7.91
C SER A 6 11.77 -17.48 6.53
N GLU A 7 10.50 -17.66 6.22
CA GLU A 7 10.04 -17.96 4.87
C GLU A 7 9.70 -16.67 4.12
N CYS A 8 10.01 -16.63 2.83
CA CYS A 8 9.67 -15.53 1.94
C CYS A 8 8.59 -15.95 0.95
N HIS A 9 7.42 -15.33 1.04
CA HIS A 9 6.28 -15.63 0.16
C HIS A 9 6.11 -14.51 -0.87
N PHE A 10 6.35 -14.83 -2.14
CA PHE A 10 6.12 -13.92 -3.26
C PHE A 10 4.68 -14.04 -3.76
N TRP A 11 3.88 -13.02 -3.47
CA TRP A 11 2.50 -12.88 -3.98
C TRP A 11 2.47 -12.45 -5.45
N SER A 12 2.96 -13.31 -6.33
CA SER A 12 3.10 -12.99 -7.75
C SER A 12 2.93 -14.21 -8.65
N LEU A 13 2.51 -13.98 -9.89
CA LEU A 13 2.40 -14.97 -10.95
C LEU A 13 3.37 -14.70 -12.11
N ARG A 14 4.36 -13.87 -11.85
CA ARG A 14 5.41 -13.47 -12.77
C ARG A 14 6.47 -14.56 -12.92
N GLU A 15 6.81 -14.88 -14.16
CA GLU A 15 7.77 -15.92 -14.51
C GLU A 15 9.23 -15.44 -14.40
N ASP A 16 9.45 -14.12 -14.31
CA ASP A 16 10.79 -13.54 -14.07
C ASP A 16 11.28 -13.69 -12.62
N ILE A 17 10.38 -14.04 -11.69
CA ILE A 17 10.76 -14.42 -10.33
C ILE A 17 11.17 -15.90 -10.34
N ARG A 18 12.48 -16.13 -10.46
CA ARG A 18 13.07 -17.48 -10.50
C ARG A 18 13.46 -17.94 -9.10
N ILE A 19 12.68 -18.86 -8.54
CA ILE A 19 13.00 -19.55 -7.28
C ILE A 19 13.45 -20.96 -7.62
N LYS A 20 14.61 -21.37 -7.10
CA LYS A 20 15.10 -22.75 -7.28
C LYS A 20 14.23 -23.72 -6.48
N ASN A 21 13.98 -24.91 -7.01
CA ASN A 21 13.21 -25.93 -6.29
C ASN A 21 13.92 -26.41 -5.02
N SER A 22 15.25 -26.33 -4.98
CA SER A 22 16.07 -26.65 -3.79
C SER A 22 16.04 -25.59 -2.69
N ASP A 23 15.47 -24.41 -2.94
CA ASP A 23 15.32 -23.37 -1.93
C ASP A 23 14.00 -23.56 -1.18
N TYR A 24 14.05 -24.14 0.02
CA TYR A 24 12.85 -24.36 0.85
C TYR A 24 12.43 -23.13 1.67
N GLY A 25 13.17 -22.02 1.59
CA GLY A 25 12.85 -20.78 2.30
C GLY A 25 12.03 -19.78 1.49
N ALA A 26 11.88 -19.97 0.18
CA ALA A 26 11.17 -19.05 -0.69
C ALA A 26 10.05 -19.74 -1.48
N PHE A 27 8.88 -19.09 -1.54
CA PHE A 27 7.67 -19.62 -2.17
C PHE A 27 7.05 -18.60 -3.12
N ARG A 28 6.44 -19.08 -4.20
CA ARG A 28 5.69 -18.28 -5.17
C ARG A 28 4.50 -19.10 -5.65
N TYR A 29 3.39 -18.43 -5.91
CA TYR A 29 2.26 -19.09 -6.55
C TYR A 29 2.63 -19.65 -7.91
N THR A 30 2.41 -20.96 -8.08
CA THR A 30 2.67 -21.65 -9.35
C THR A 30 1.37 -21.80 -10.13
N ARG A 31 1.43 -21.63 -11.46
CA ARG A 31 0.29 -21.90 -12.33
C ARG A 31 0.12 -23.40 -12.54
N ASN A 32 -1.12 -23.86 -12.70
CA ASN A 32 -1.39 -25.28 -12.94
C ASN A 32 -0.64 -25.85 -14.17
N ARG A 33 -0.46 -25.05 -15.24
CA ARG A 33 0.32 -25.44 -16.42
C ARG A 33 1.82 -25.55 -16.13
N GLU A 34 2.38 -24.64 -15.33
CA GLU A 34 3.80 -24.70 -14.93
C GLU A 34 4.06 -25.96 -14.11
N TRP A 35 3.11 -26.32 -13.24
CA TRP A 35 3.18 -27.56 -12.45
C TRP A 35 3.21 -28.82 -13.33
N GLN A 36 2.36 -28.91 -14.36
CA GLN A 36 2.33 -30.07 -15.28
C GLN A 36 3.71 -30.33 -15.91
N ASN A 37 4.48 -29.28 -16.18
CA ASN A 37 5.82 -29.39 -16.75
C ASN A 37 6.88 -29.85 -15.73
N THR A 38 6.64 -29.66 -14.43
CA THR A 38 7.55 -30.04 -13.34
C THR A 38 7.18 -31.34 -12.63
N GLN A 39 6.18 -32.09 -13.11
CA GLN A 39 5.72 -33.33 -12.46
C GLN A 39 6.81 -34.41 -12.31
N HIS A 40 7.86 -34.37 -13.13
CA HIS A 40 8.96 -35.34 -13.07
C HIS A 40 10.13 -34.87 -12.18
N ASP A 41 10.06 -33.68 -11.59
CA ASP A 41 11.08 -33.18 -10.66
C ASP A 41 10.68 -33.49 -9.21
N LEU A 42 11.35 -34.49 -8.62
CA LEU A 42 11.15 -34.93 -7.24
C LEU A 42 11.34 -33.81 -6.21
N ILE A 43 12.23 -32.85 -6.48
CA ILE A 43 12.49 -31.74 -5.56
C ILE A 43 11.29 -30.79 -5.58
N ALA A 44 10.77 -30.48 -6.77
CA ALA A 44 9.57 -29.65 -6.92
C ALA A 44 8.35 -30.28 -6.23
N GLU A 45 8.18 -31.60 -6.36
CA GLU A 45 7.12 -32.35 -5.71
C GLU A 45 7.27 -32.30 -4.17
N SER A 46 8.47 -32.56 -3.65
CA SER A 46 8.73 -32.51 -2.20
C SER A 46 8.43 -31.14 -1.58
N LYS A 47 8.79 -30.06 -2.29
CA LYS A 47 8.55 -28.68 -1.85
C LYS A 47 7.07 -28.35 -1.86
N ARG A 48 6.33 -28.85 -2.85
CA ARG A 48 4.87 -28.72 -2.89
C ARG A 48 4.22 -29.46 -1.73
N ASP A 49 4.62 -30.70 -1.50
CA ASP A 49 4.13 -31.53 -0.39
C ASP A 49 4.38 -30.83 0.96
N TYR A 50 5.55 -30.22 1.13
CA TYR A 50 5.88 -29.42 2.31
C TYR A 50 4.90 -28.26 2.53
N THR A 51 4.56 -27.51 1.47
CA THR A 51 3.64 -26.38 1.53
C THR A 51 2.20 -26.83 1.78
N GLU A 52 1.71 -27.82 1.03
CA GLU A 52 0.32 -28.29 1.12
C GLU A 52 0.02 -28.97 2.45
N ARG A 53 0.98 -29.71 3.04
CA ARG A 53 0.83 -30.29 4.39
C ARG A 53 0.76 -29.24 5.50
N ARG A 54 1.22 -28.01 5.25
CA ARG A 54 1.08 -26.86 6.16
C ARG A 54 -0.15 -26.01 5.87
N ASN A 55 -1.10 -26.52 5.08
CA ASN A 55 -2.29 -25.81 4.61
C ASN A 55 -1.98 -24.59 3.70
N GLY A 56 -0.75 -24.47 3.19
CA GLY A 56 -0.37 -23.43 2.26
C GLY A 56 -0.79 -23.72 0.81
N LEU A 57 -0.89 -22.69 -0.01
CA LEU A 57 -1.28 -22.77 -1.42
C LEU A 57 -0.06 -22.72 -2.35
N ALA A 58 0.45 -23.89 -2.75
CA ALA A 58 1.52 -23.97 -3.75
C ALA A 58 1.04 -23.67 -5.18
N VAL A 59 -0.16 -24.16 -5.54
CA VAL A 59 -0.75 -24.02 -6.89
C VAL A 59 -2.10 -23.31 -6.80
N LEU A 60 -2.24 -22.21 -7.54
CA LEU A 60 -3.54 -21.54 -7.65
C LEU A 60 -4.47 -22.37 -8.56
N LYS A 61 -5.43 -23.08 -7.96
CA LYS A 61 -6.45 -23.85 -8.69
C LYS A 61 -7.45 -22.89 -9.34
N ASN A 62 -7.74 -22.99 -10.63
CA ASN A 62 -8.80 -22.20 -11.28
C ASN A 62 -10.19 -22.69 -10.81
N SER A 63 -10.79 -22.07 -9.78
CA SER A 63 -12.19 -22.28 -9.41
C SER A 63 -12.96 -20.97 -9.50
N ARG A 64 -14.09 -20.99 -10.22
CA ARG A 64 -14.95 -19.81 -10.45
C ARG A 64 -15.52 -19.20 -9.16
N LYS A 65 -15.53 -19.93 -8.04
CA LYS A 65 -16.16 -19.50 -6.78
C LYS A 65 -15.23 -18.76 -5.81
N SER A 66 -13.89 -18.87 -5.94
CA SER A 66 -12.96 -18.12 -5.05
C SER A 66 -11.60 -17.80 -5.69
N THR A 67 -11.05 -18.67 -6.53
CA THR A 67 -9.66 -18.58 -7.01
C THR A 67 -9.48 -17.96 -8.40
N GLY A 68 -10.54 -17.84 -9.21
CA GLY A 68 -10.51 -16.96 -10.39
C GLY A 68 -10.29 -15.50 -9.97
N ARG A 69 -10.92 -15.07 -8.87
CA ARG A 69 -10.76 -13.73 -8.31
C ARG A 69 -9.33 -13.48 -7.83
N LEU A 70 -8.70 -14.42 -7.13
CA LEU A 70 -7.35 -14.19 -6.58
C LEU A 70 -6.31 -14.06 -7.69
N LYS A 71 -6.33 -14.93 -8.70
CA LYS A 71 -5.43 -14.85 -9.85
C LYS A 71 -5.57 -13.51 -10.58
N ASP A 72 -6.80 -13.09 -10.87
CA ASP A 72 -7.06 -11.83 -11.56
C ASP A 72 -6.74 -10.62 -10.67
N ASN A 73 -6.95 -10.73 -9.36
CA ASN A 73 -6.56 -9.72 -8.39
C ASN A 73 -5.04 -9.57 -8.29
N ILE A 74 -4.26 -10.66 -8.27
CA ILE A 74 -2.79 -10.59 -8.27
C ILE A 74 -2.29 -9.94 -9.56
N LYS A 75 -2.82 -10.35 -10.72
CA LYS A 75 -2.50 -9.70 -12.00
C LYS A 75 -2.82 -8.20 -11.99
N ARG A 76 -3.97 -7.84 -11.43
CA ARG A 76 -4.36 -6.43 -11.26
C ARG A 76 -3.43 -5.69 -10.31
N LEU A 77 -2.96 -6.32 -9.23
CA LEU A 77 -1.98 -5.74 -8.31
C LEU A 77 -0.67 -5.45 -9.04
N GLU A 78 -0.17 -6.45 -9.79
CA GLU A 78 1.06 -6.33 -10.58
C GLU A 78 0.96 -5.22 -11.62
N GLU A 79 -0.19 -5.07 -12.29
CA GLU A 79 -0.43 -3.99 -13.25
C GLU A 79 -0.47 -2.61 -12.56
N LEU A 80 -1.10 -2.53 -11.38
CA LEU A 80 -1.11 -1.30 -10.58
C LEU A 80 0.30 -0.91 -10.13
N MET A 81 1.09 -1.87 -9.64
CA MET A 81 2.48 -1.65 -9.23
C MET A 81 3.40 -1.29 -10.40
N ARG A 82 3.07 -1.74 -11.61
CA ARG A 82 3.79 -1.36 -12.84
C ARG A 82 3.46 0.07 -13.28
N SER A 83 2.18 0.42 -13.21
CA SER A 83 1.67 1.70 -13.72
C SER A 83 1.81 2.85 -12.72
N HIS A 84 1.79 2.57 -11.42
CA HIS A 84 1.71 3.57 -10.37
C HIS A 84 2.65 3.24 -9.21
N LYS A 85 3.22 4.28 -8.60
CA LYS A 85 4.04 4.14 -7.40
C LYS A 85 3.15 3.81 -6.20
N VAL A 86 3.62 2.94 -5.30
CA VAL A 86 3.02 2.77 -3.97
C VAL A 86 3.43 3.98 -3.12
N ALA A 87 2.46 4.84 -2.80
CA ALA A 87 2.66 6.05 -2.01
C ALA A 87 2.69 5.75 -0.50
N HIS A 88 1.93 4.75 -0.04
CA HIS A 88 1.89 4.38 1.36
C HIS A 88 1.60 2.89 1.56
N ILE A 89 2.18 2.32 2.62
CA ILE A 89 1.97 0.93 3.05
C ILE A 89 1.62 0.97 4.53
N HIS A 90 0.51 0.35 4.91
CA HIS A 90 0.07 0.29 6.30
C HIS A 90 -0.38 -1.13 6.66
N TRP A 91 0.12 -1.64 7.78
CA TRP A 91 -0.35 -2.89 8.37
C TRP A 91 -1.28 -2.56 9.53
N ASN A 92 -2.55 -2.96 9.41
CA ASN A 92 -3.53 -2.77 10.49
C ASN A 92 -3.31 -3.81 11.60
N ASP A 93 -2.98 -5.03 11.20
CA ASP A 93 -2.66 -6.18 12.05
C ASP A 93 -1.73 -7.14 11.29
N ALA A 94 -1.45 -8.33 11.82
CA ALA A 94 -0.60 -9.32 11.15
C ALA A 94 -1.22 -9.97 9.89
N ALA A 95 -2.51 -9.75 9.65
CA ALA A 95 -3.31 -10.40 8.61
C ALA A 95 -3.84 -9.42 7.55
N GLN A 96 -3.64 -8.10 7.71
CA GLN A 96 -4.24 -7.08 6.87
C GLN A 96 -3.22 -5.99 6.53
N VAL A 97 -2.96 -5.85 5.22
CA VAL A 97 -2.13 -4.79 4.68
C VAL A 97 -2.94 -3.92 3.70
N LEU A 98 -2.71 -2.62 3.79
CA LEU A 98 -3.24 -1.58 2.93
C LEU A 98 -2.09 -1.02 2.09
N LEU A 99 -2.29 -0.98 0.77
CA LEU A 99 -1.41 -0.31 -0.17
C LEU A 99 -2.18 0.85 -0.81
N LEU A 100 -1.65 2.07 -0.69
CA LEU A 100 -2.16 3.24 -1.40
C LEU A 100 -1.26 3.51 -2.61
N PHE A 101 -1.85 3.51 -3.80
CA PHE A 101 -1.18 3.88 -5.03
C PHE A 101 -1.24 5.39 -5.26
N SER A 102 -0.26 5.93 -6.01
CA SER A 102 -0.12 7.37 -6.26
C SER A 102 -1.32 8.00 -6.97
N ASN A 103 -2.17 7.20 -7.63
CA ASN A 103 -3.42 7.63 -8.29
C ASN A 103 -4.66 7.58 -7.38
N GLY A 104 -4.51 7.25 -6.09
CA GLY A 104 -5.62 7.15 -5.14
C GLY A 104 -6.35 5.81 -5.10
N ILE A 105 -5.92 4.80 -5.86
CA ILE A 105 -6.42 3.43 -5.67
C ILE A 105 -5.85 2.87 -4.38
N ILE A 106 -6.71 2.23 -3.58
CA ILE A 106 -6.31 1.51 -2.37
C ILE A 106 -6.52 0.02 -2.60
N ALA A 107 -5.49 -0.78 -2.32
CA ALA A 107 -5.60 -2.23 -2.28
C ALA A 107 -5.57 -2.68 -0.82
N HIS A 108 -6.65 -3.33 -0.39
CA HIS A 108 -6.71 -4.04 0.88
C HIS A 108 -6.46 -5.52 0.63
N ILE A 109 -5.44 -6.06 1.28
CA ILE A 109 -5.01 -7.45 1.13
C ILE A 109 -5.13 -8.12 2.50
N CYS A 110 -5.93 -9.18 2.55
CA CYS A 110 -6.07 -10.04 3.72
C CYS A 110 -5.27 -11.31 3.49
N ILE A 111 -4.50 -11.68 4.51
CA ILE A 111 -3.49 -12.72 4.47
C ILE A 111 -3.77 -13.67 5.65
N ASP A 112 -3.52 -14.95 5.45
CA ASP A 112 -3.43 -15.90 6.54
C ASP A 112 -2.11 -15.67 7.29
N SER A 113 -2.18 -15.26 8.55
CA SER A 113 -0.99 -14.96 9.35
C SER A 113 -0.09 -16.19 9.60
N PHE A 114 -0.61 -17.41 9.44
CA PHE A 114 0.14 -18.64 9.64
C PHE A 114 0.80 -19.14 8.36
N THR A 115 0.09 -19.11 7.23
CA THR A 115 0.63 -19.63 5.96
C THR A 115 1.25 -18.56 5.07
N GLY A 116 0.96 -17.28 5.31
CA GLY A 116 1.37 -16.16 4.46
C GLY A 116 0.55 -16.06 3.16
N ASP A 117 -0.51 -16.86 3.00
CA ASP A 117 -1.32 -16.88 1.79
C ASP A 117 -2.34 -15.75 1.74
N ILE A 118 -2.60 -15.25 0.54
CA ILE A 118 -3.64 -14.25 0.35
C ILE A 118 -5.01 -14.91 0.37
N LEU A 119 -5.79 -14.56 1.38
CA LEU A 119 -7.18 -14.98 1.52
C LEU A 119 -8.10 -14.16 0.62
N ARG A 120 -7.87 -12.84 0.56
CA ARG A 120 -8.75 -11.91 -0.16
C ARG A 120 -8.03 -10.62 -0.54
N MET A 121 -8.34 -10.10 -1.72
CA MET A 121 -7.96 -8.74 -2.12
C MET A 121 -9.20 -7.93 -2.50
N VAL A 122 -9.23 -6.67 -2.09
CA VAL A 122 -10.27 -5.70 -2.47
C VAL A 122 -9.60 -4.42 -2.91
N TYR A 123 -10.06 -3.88 -4.03
CA TYR A 123 -9.58 -2.62 -4.57
C TYR A 123 -10.65 -1.55 -4.42
N GLU A 124 -10.30 -0.46 -3.76
CA GLU A 124 -11.14 0.70 -3.58
C GLU A 124 -10.67 1.85 -4.48
N LYS A 125 -11.63 2.52 -5.10
CA LYS A 125 -11.41 3.67 -5.97
C LYS A 125 -12.10 4.94 -5.44
N TYR A 126 -12.49 4.95 -4.16
CA TYR A 126 -13.30 6.04 -3.58
C TYR A 126 -12.62 7.41 -3.72
N LEU A 127 -11.29 7.46 -3.59
CA LEU A 127 -10.49 8.68 -3.71
C LEU A 127 -10.24 9.10 -5.17
N VAL A 128 -10.38 8.18 -6.13
CA VAL A 128 -10.09 8.44 -7.55
C VAL A 128 -11.09 9.47 -8.07
N GLY A 129 -10.58 10.56 -8.66
CA GLY A 129 -11.39 11.68 -9.13
C GLY A 129 -11.83 12.66 -8.03
N LYS A 130 -11.39 12.47 -6.78
CA LYS A 130 -11.66 13.37 -5.64
C LYS A 130 -10.38 13.91 -4.99
N LEU A 131 -9.24 13.75 -5.64
CA LEU A 131 -7.95 14.24 -5.16
C LEU A 131 -7.76 15.69 -5.60
N ALA A 132 -7.08 16.49 -4.77
CA ALA A 132 -6.70 17.86 -5.15
C ALA A 132 -5.66 17.90 -6.27
N ALA A 133 -4.82 16.86 -6.38
CA ALA A 133 -3.79 16.72 -7.41
C ALA A 133 -3.61 15.26 -7.84
N ASP A 134 -3.00 15.07 -9.01
CA ASP A 134 -2.91 13.76 -9.69
C ASP A 134 -1.99 12.76 -9.00
N ILE A 135 -0.93 13.24 -8.33
CA ILE A 135 0.14 12.39 -7.80
C ILE A 135 0.24 12.54 -6.29
N ILE A 136 -0.23 11.52 -5.58
CA ILE A 136 0.00 11.36 -4.14
C ILE A 136 1.46 10.99 -3.93
N THR A 137 2.15 11.73 -3.07
CA THR A 137 3.55 11.51 -2.74
C THR A 137 3.75 10.77 -1.43
N ASP A 138 2.86 11.03 -0.46
CA ASP A 138 2.86 10.39 0.85
C ASP A 138 1.46 10.46 1.48
N ALA A 139 1.19 9.59 2.45
CA ALA A 139 -0.08 9.54 3.16
C ALA A 139 0.11 8.99 4.58
N PHE A 140 -0.89 9.21 5.44
CA PHE A 140 -1.08 8.39 6.63
C PHE A 140 -2.56 8.14 6.88
N PHE A 141 -2.84 7.05 7.59
CA PHE A 141 -4.16 6.63 7.99
C PHE A 141 -4.24 6.63 9.52
N SER A 142 -5.28 7.25 10.06
CA SER A 142 -5.67 7.14 11.46
C SER A 142 -7.07 6.54 11.56
N ARG A 143 -7.58 6.36 12.79
CA ARG A 143 -8.94 5.82 12.98
C ARG A 143 -10.01 6.71 12.34
N SER A 144 -9.83 8.03 12.38
CA SER A 144 -10.84 9.00 11.95
C SER A 144 -10.40 9.88 10.79
N HIS A 145 -9.14 9.84 10.37
CA HIS A 145 -8.62 10.70 9.32
C HIS A 145 -7.72 9.95 8.35
N ILE A 146 -7.78 10.33 7.08
CA ILE A 146 -6.79 9.98 6.06
C ILE A 146 -6.23 11.29 5.56
N VAL A 147 -4.90 11.44 5.59
CA VAL A 147 -4.24 12.64 5.07
C VAL A 147 -3.36 12.25 3.91
N LEU A 148 -3.52 12.96 2.79
CA LEU A 148 -2.80 12.75 1.55
C LEU A 148 -1.99 14.01 1.23
N ALA A 149 -0.70 13.81 1.02
CA ALA A 149 0.21 14.82 0.50
C ALA A 149 0.43 14.61 -1.00
N TYR A 150 0.63 15.71 -1.69
CA TYR A 150 0.88 15.75 -3.12
C TYR A 150 2.24 16.35 -3.42
N ASN A 151 2.62 16.32 -4.69
CA ASN A 151 3.76 17.08 -5.19
C ASN A 151 3.44 18.58 -5.38
N THR A 152 2.24 19.05 -5.02
CA THR A 152 1.82 20.46 -5.07
C THR A 152 1.71 21.04 -3.66
N ASN A 153 1.33 22.31 -3.55
CA ASN A 153 1.06 22.96 -2.26
C ASN A 153 -0.35 22.68 -1.72
N GLN A 154 -0.98 21.59 -2.14
CA GLN A 154 -2.28 21.15 -1.64
C GLN A 154 -2.12 19.90 -0.78
N ILE A 155 -3.10 19.68 0.09
CA ILE A 155 -3.34 18.42 0.77
C ILE A 155 -4.81 18.07 0.71
N THR A 156 -5.08 16.78 0.86
CA THR A 156 -6.42 16.28 1.08
C THR A 156 -6.50 15.64 2.45
N VAL A 157 -7.47 16.08 3.24
CA VAL A 157 -7.83 15.49 4.52
C VAL A 157 -9.21 14.87 4.35
N VAL A 158 -9.30 13.57 4.56
CA VAL A 158 -10.57 12.83 4.58
C VAL A 158 -10.90 12.55 6.03
N HIS A 159 -11.99 13.14 6.52
CA HIS A 159 -12.52 12.86 7.84
C HIS A 159 -13.58 11.76 7.75
N LEU A 160 -13.36 10.66 8.48
CA LEU A 160 -14.21 9.48 8.53
C LEU A 160 -15.19 9.64 9.70
N GLN A 161 -16.42 10.06 9.40
CA GLN A 161 -17.42 10.37 10.43
C GLN A 161 -17.91 9.14 11.20
N LYS A 162 -17.92 7.98 10.53
CA LYS A 162 -18.25 6.68 11.12
C LYS A 162 -17.05 5.75 10.97
N PRO A 163 -16.00 5.92 11.79
CA PRO A 163 -14.80 5.13 11.68
C PRO A 163 -15.10 3.65 11.90
N ASN A 164 -14.38 2.77 11.19
CA ASN A 164 -14.60 1.34 11.29
C ASN A 164 -14.33 0.85 12.72
N ILE A 165 -15.37 0.32 13.36
CA ILE A 165 -15.32 -0.22 14.73
C ILE A 165 -14.91 -1.70 14.72
N ARG A 166 -15.05 -2.38 13.57
CA ARG A 166 -14.84 -3.82 13.46
C ARG A 166 -13.35 -4.14 13.27
N PRO A 167 -12.78 -5.01 14.11
CA PRO A 167 -11.44 -5.55 13.88
C PRO A 167 -11.40 -6.52 12.69
N GLN A 168 -12.55 -7.06 12.27
CA GLN A 168 -12.64 -8.12 11.27
C GLN A 168 -12.77 -7.55 9.85
N GLY A 169 -11.63 -7.16 9.30
CA GLY A 169 -11.40 -6.98 7.88
C GLY A 169 -11.57 -5.54 7.35
N PRO A 170 -11.00 -5.26 6.16
CA PRO A 170 -11.09 -3.97 5.50
C PRO A 170 -12.53 -3.62 5.15
N GLU A 171 -13.04 -2.57 5.80
CA GLU A 171 -14.28 -1.90 5.44
C GLU A 171 -14.02 -0.84 4.38
N LYS A 172 -14.98 -0.67 3.45
CA LYS A 172 -14.88 0.34 2.39
C LYS A 172 -14.92 1.73 3.00
N ILE A 173 -14.03 2.63 2.55
CA ILE A 173 -14.04 4.04 2.96
C ILE A 173 -15.41 4.68 2.70
N SER A 174 -16.09 4.30 1.62
CA SER A 174 -17.45 4.79 1.33
C SER A 174 -18.47 4.59 2.46
N ASN A 175 -18.30 3.54 3.28
CA ASN A 175 -19.22 3.22 4.37
C ASN A 175 -18.94 4.05 5.64
N MET A 176 -17.76 4.67 5.73
CA MET A 176 -17.33 5.42 6.91
C MET A 176 -17.80 6.88 6.92
N GLU A 177 -18.77 7.22 6.06
CA GLU A 177 -19.25 8.59 5.82
C GLU A 177 -18.11 9.61 5.66
N PRO A 178 -17.23 9.41 4.66
CA PRO A 178 -16.05 10.24 4.45
C PRO A 178 -16.42 11.66 3.98
N LYS A 179 -15.88 12.66 4.66
CA LYS A 179 -15.88 14.07 4.26
C LYS A 179 -14.50 14.50 3.80
N ILE A 180 -14.40 14.99 2.56
CA ILE A 180 -13.13 15.37 1.95
C ILE A 180 -12.96 16.88 2.05
N PHE A 181 -11.80 17.30 2.55
CA PHE A 181 -11.37 18.69 2.62
C PHE A 181 -10.06 18.84 1.88
N HIS A 182 -9.96 19.87 1.04
CA HIS A 182 -8.72 20.27 0.41
C HIS A 182 -8.21 21.52 1.09
N ALA A 183 -6.94 21.51 1.50
CA ALA A 183 -6.30 22.68 2.10
C ALA A 183 -5.05 23.05 1.33
N LEU A 184 -4.81 24.36 1.23
CA LEU A 184 -3.57 24.91 0.70
C LEU A 184 -2.56 25.05 1.83
N ILE A 185 -1.35 24.56 1.59
CA ILE A 185 -0.20 24.76 2.47
C ILE A 185 0.59 25.95 1.94
N PRO A 186 1.09 26.83 2.82
CA PRO A 186 2.05 27.86 2.42
C PRO A 186 3.26 27.27 1.68
N GLY A 187 3.88 28.08 0.84
CA GLY A 187 5.04 27.68 0.03
C GLY A 187 4.86 27.85 -1.47
N VAL A 188 5.94 27.60 -2.20
CA VAL A 188 6.02 27.88 -3.64
C VAL A 188 5.14 26.94 -4.45
N ALA A 189 3.94 27.41 -4.82
CA ALA A 189 2.94 26.64 -5.58
C ALA A 189 3.44 26.21 -6.98
N GLU A 190 4.31 27.02 -7.59
CA GLU A 190 4.83 26.78 -8.94
C GLU A 190 5.77 25.56 -9.02
N ARG A 191 6.36 25.15 -7.90
CA ARG A 191 7.34 24.07 -7.87
C ARG A 191 6.69 22.76 -7.45
N LYS A 192 6.73 21.77 -8.34
CA LYS A 192 6.26 20.40 -8.05
C LYS A 192 7.29 19.65 -7.20
N LEU A 193 7.25 19.86 -5.89
CA LEU A 193 8.15 19.21 -4.93
C LEU A 193 7.42 18.09 -4.18
N PRO A 194 8.01 16.89 -4.06
CA PRO A 194 7.41 15.83 -3.29
C PRO A 194 7.38 16.19 -1.81
N ARG A 195 6.17 16.23 -1.24
CA ARG A 195 5.95 16.45 0.19
C ARG A 195 5.82 15.11 0.89
N ASN A 196 6.42 15.03 2.07
CA ASN A 196 6.36 13.89 2.97
C ASN A 196 5.53 14.24 4.20
N LEU A 197 4.95 13.22 4.81
CA LEU A 197 4.17 13.32 6.03
C LEU A 197 4.87 12.59 7.15
N SER A 198 4.73 13.11 8.36
CA SER A 198 5.08 12.37 9.57
C SER A 198 4.04 12.67 10.63
N VAL A 199 3.64 11.65 11.36
CA VAL A 199 2.52 11.70 12.29
C VAL A 199 3.01 11.32 13.69
N ASN A 200 2.43 11.95 14.71
CA ASN A 200 2.74 11.56 16.08
C ASN A 200 2.04 10.24 16.47
N ASN A 201 2.42 9.65 17.61
CA ASN A 201 1.88 8.36 18.04
C ASN A 201 0.36 8.35 18.24
N ASN A 202 -0.23 9.48 18.63
CA ASN A 202 -1.67 9.59 18.87
C ASN A 202 -2.47 9.88 17.59
N ALA A 203 -1.78 10.15 16.47
CA ALA A 203 -2.36 10.55 15.19
C ALA A 203 -3.34 11.74 15.26
N ASP A 204 -3.11 12.68 16.20
CA ASP A 204 -3.82 13.94 16.33
C ASP A 204 -3.02 15.14 15.83
N MET A 205 -1.71 14.97 15.64
CA MET A 205 -0.82 15.95 15.02
C MET A 205 0.01 15.30 13.92
N PHE A 206 0.21 16.06 12.85
CA PHE A 206 1.10 15.66 11.77
C PHE A 206 1.90 16.84 11.25
N LEU A 207 3.06 16.53 10.70
CA LEU A 207 3.93 17.50 10.05
C LEU A 207 4.05 17.16 8.57
N ILE A 208 4.09 18.20 7.76
CA ILE A 208 4.30 18.13 6.32
C ILE A 208 5.65 18.74 6.07
N TRP A 209 6.52 18.01 5.38
CA TRP A 209 7.85 18.48 5.14
C TRP A 209 8.33 18.18 3.72
N THR A 210 9.16 19.06 3.22
CA THR A 210 9.79 18.92 1.90
C THR A 210 11.29 18.89 2.08
N LYS A 211 11.98 18.01 1.35
CA LYS A 211 13.44 18.06 1.26
C LYS A 211 13.83 19.32 0.50
N SER A 212 14.41 20.29 1.19
CA SER A 212 15.08 21.44 0.57
C SER A 212 16.52 21.03 0.29
N SER A 213 17.01 21.28 -0.92
CA SER A 213 18.43 21.09 -1.22
C SER A 213 19.26 22.17 -0.51
N GLN A 214 20.47 21.81 -0.02
CA GLN A 214 21.31 22.74 0.76
C GLN A 214 21.70 24.03 0.00
N ASN A 215 21.53 24.07 -1.33
CA ASN A 215 21.85 25.20 -2.20
C ASN A 215 20.61 25.82 -2.86
N GLU A 216 19.42 25.66 -2.29
CA GLU A 216 18.22 26.31 -2.82
C GLU A 216 18.24 27.82 -2.59
N VAL A 217 18.64 28.53 -3.64
CA VAL A 217 18.56 29.99 -3.68
C VAL A 217 17.11 30.38 -3.96
N PHE A 218 16.44 30.92 -2.95
CA PHE A 218 15.17 31.61 -3.17
C PHE A 218 15.49 32.98 -3.79
N PRO A 219 15.04 33.27 -5.03
CA PRO A 219 15.19 34.61 -5.57
C PRO A 219 14.50 35.58 -4.60
N TRP A 220 15.16 36.68 -4.24
CA TRP A 220 14.56 37.67 -3.34
C TRP A 220 13.27 38.18 -3.98
N ARG A 221 12.13 37.87 -3.37
CA ARG A 221 10.82 38.39 -3.75
C ARG A 221 10.22 39.10 -2.53
N PRO A 222 9.95 40.42 -2.59
CA PRO A 222 9.50 41.21 -1.45
C PRO A 222 8.09 40.83 -0.94
N THR A 223 7.35 39.99 -1.67
CA THR A 223 5.99 39.54 -1.34
C THR A 223 5.92 38.17 -0.64
N ILE A 224 7.05 37.46 -0.48
CA ILE A 224 7.10 36.14 0.17
C ILE A 224 7.06 36.32 1.69
N ARG A 225 6.08 35.72 2.37
CA ARG A 225 6.01 35.68 3.83
C ARG A 225 6.94 34.60 4.38
N ASP A 226 7.37 34.69 5.63
CA ASP A 226 8.26 33.69 6.25
C ASP A 226 7.67 32.27 6.20
N GLN A 227 6.34 32.15 6.34
CA GLN A 227 5.62 30.90 6.19
C GLN A 227 5.77 30.24 4.81
N ASP A 228 6.00 31.02 3.74
CA ASP A 228 6.16 30.50 2.39
C ASP A 228 7.59 29.98 2.14
N ARG A 229 8.52 30.30 3.05
CA ARG A 229 9.89 29.77 3.06
C ARG A 229 10.02 28.54 3.95
N ALA A 230 9.02 28.27 4.79
CA ALA A 230 9.03 27.12 5.67
C ALA A 230 8.99 25.84 4.85
N ASN A 231 9.92 24.93 5.14
CA ASN A 231 9.97 23.60 4.55
C ASN A 231 9.22 22.56 5.41
N ILE A 232 8.78 22.95 6.61
CA ILE A 232 8.06 22.13 7.59
C ILE A 232 6.85 22.91 8.08
N HIS A 233 5.68 22.26 8.07
CA HIS A 233 4.44 22.79 8.61
C HIS A 233 3.83 21.77 9.57
N VAL A 234 3.35 22.23 10.72
CA VAL A 234 2.73 21.37 11.74
C VAL A 234 1.24 21.65 11.78
N PHE A 235 0.44 20.59 11.75
CA PHE A 235 -1.01 20.65 11.78
C PHE A 235 -1.56 19.79 12.92
N LYS A 236 -2.67 20.26 13.50
CA LYS A 236 -3.47 19.50 14.47
C LYS A 236 -4.79 19.13 13.80
N LEU A 237 -5.13 17.85 13.84
CA LEU A 237 -6.44 17.36 13.42
C LEU A 237 -7.46 17.69 14.52
N LYS A 238 -8.57 18.31 14.11
CA LYS A 238 -9.74 18.51 14.98
C LYS A 238 -10.85 17.61 14.48
N GLY A 239 -11.51 16.92 15.41
CA GLY A 239 -12.67 16.06 15.14
C GLY A 239 -13.89 16.86 14.72
#